data_AF-A0A075MRY9-F1
#
_entry.id   AF-A0A075MRY9-F1
#
_cell.length_a   1.000
_cell.length_b   1.000
_cell.length_c   1.000
_cell.angle_alpha   90.00
_cell.angle_beta   90.00
_cell.angle_gamma   90.00
#
_symmetry.space_group_name_H-M   'P 1'
#
loop_
_entity.id
_entity.type
_entity.pdbx_description
1 polymer ?
#
loop_
_entity_poly.entity_id
_entity_poly.type
_entity_poly.pdbx_seq_one_letter_code
_entity_poly.pdbx_strand_id
1 'polypeptide(L)'
;MAQEQDDEIEKMLRELHASYLKANEYDEGDPIFYRINYRLADAFSLTREEAENYHAEYHKKNPRRVSEGFCDACNRIVGIIPIIYGVQEGDMERMKAAEAQGRLIIGDITQVREGAKVAMFGCKVCKTPLAKYGSI
;
A
#
# COMPACT_ATOMS: atom_id res chain seq x y z
N MET A 1 22.73 0.20 -20.84
CA MET A 1 22.30 -0.94 -20.00
C MET A 1 21.79 -0.47 -18.64
N ALA A 2 22.62 -0.14 -17.65
CA ALA A 2 22.12 0.27 -16.31
C ALA A 2 21.28 1.56 -16.34
N GLN A 3 21.75 2.57 -17.07
CA GLN A 3 21.05 3.86 -17.17
C GLN A 3 19.72 3.78 -17.96
N GLU A 4 19.63 2.88 -18.93
CA GLU A 4 18.38 2.65 -19.69
C GLU A 4 17.33 1.95 -18.83
N GLN A 5 17.74 0.99 -17.99
CA GLN A 5 16.85 0.32 -17.05
C GLN A 5 16.32 1.28 -15.97
N ASP A 6 17.18 2.15 -15.45
CA ASP A 6 16.78 3.18 -14.47
C ASP A 6 15.76 4.16 -15.06
N ASP A 7 15.94 4.59 -16.32
CA ASP A 7 15.00 5.47 -17.01
C ASP A 7 13.63 4.79 -17.26
N GLU A 8 13.63 3.49 -17.59
CA GLU A 8 12.39 2.70 -17.74
C GLU A 8 11.67 2.49 -16.41
N ILE A 9 12.42 2.26 -15.32
CA ILE A 9 11.87 2.15 -13.96
C ILE A 9 11.23 3.47 -13.54
N GLU A 10 11.89 4.61 -13.77
CA GLU A 10 11.33 5.92 -13.43
C GLU A 10 10.04 6.21 -14.23
N LYS A 11 10.01 5.84 -15.52
CA LYS A 11 8.81 5.96 -16.34
C LYS A 11 7.66 5.11 -15.80
N MET A 12 7.92 3.84 -15.47
CA MET A 12 6.91 2.94 -14.91
C MET A 12 6.39 3.46 -13.56
N LEU A 13 7.27 3.98 -12.70
CA LEU A 13 6.87 4.62 -11.45
C LEU A 13 5.88 5.75 -11.70
N ARG A 14 6.16 6.68 -12.63
CA ARG A 14 5.25 7.77 -12.98
C ARG A 14 3.89 7.27 -13.47
N GLU A 15 3.88 6.24 -14.33
CA GLU A 15 2.66 5.66 -14.88
C GLU A 15 1.82 4.96 -13.80
N LEU A 16 2.45 4.19 -12.91
CA LEU A 16 1.80 3.52 -11.80
C LEU A 16 1.20 4.54 -10.80
N HIS A 17 1.92 5.61 -10.49
CA HIS A 17 1.39 6.69 -9.65
C HIS A 17 0.20 7.38 -10.33
N ALA A 18 0.32 7.77 -11.60
CA ALA A 18 -0.76 8.40 -12.34
C ALA A 18 -2.02 7.51 -12.41
N SER A 19 -1.84 6.19 -12.50
CA SER A 19 -2.94 5.22 -12.51
C SER A 19 -3.56 5.01 -11.13
N TYR A 20 -2.76 4.76 -10.09
CA TYR A 20 -3.28 4.40 -8.76
C TYR A 20 -3.70 5.59 -7.91
N LEU A 21 -3.10 6.77 -8.15
CA LEU A 21 -3.39 8.00 -7.43
C LEU A 21 -4.27 8.96 -8.24
N LYS A 22 -4.97 8.44 -9.26
CA LYS A 22 -5.88 9.24 -10.07
C LYS A 22 -6.92 9.92 -9.17
N ALA A 23 -6.93 11.26 -9.16
CA ALA A 23 -7.74 12.14 -8.31
C ALA A 23 -7.25 12.34 -6.85
N ASN A 24 -6.10 11.77 -6.45
CA ASN A 24 -5.46 12.04 -5.16
C ASN A 24 -3.93 11.85 -5.25
N GLU A 25 -3.29 12.67 -6.09
CA GLU A 25 -1.92 12.50 -6.60
C GLU A 25 -0.80 12.48 -5.53
N TYR A 26 -1.09 13.00 -4.34
CA TYR A 26 -0.15 13.06 -3.23
C TYR A 26 -0.43 12.04 -2.13
N ASP A 27 -1.57 11.37 -2.16
CA ASP A 27 -1.99 10.49 -1.08
C ASP A 27 -1.73 9.03 -1.43
N GLU A 28 -0.47 8.69 -1.31
CA GLU A 28 -0.01 7.33 -1.45
C GLU A 28 0.01 6.64 -0.09
N GLY A 29 -1.18 6.22 0.33
CA GLY A 29 -1.34 5.32 1.44
C GLY A 29 -0.49 4.06 1.26
N ASP A 30 -0.10 3.46 2.39
CA ASP A 30 0.67 2.22 2.46
C ASP A 30 0.26 1.09 1.46
N PRO A 31 -1.04 0.81 1.18
CA PRO A 31 -1.43 -0.23 0.23
C PRO A 31 -1.06 0.10 -1.21
N ILE A 32 -1.17 1.37 -1.61
CA ILE A 32 -0.79 1.82 -2.95
C ILE A 32 0.73 1.71 -3.08
N PHE A 33 1.46 2.13 -2.05
CA PHE A 33 2.91 1.99 -1.97
C PHE A 33 3.38 0.55 -2.19
N TYR A 34 2.80 -0.44 -1.49
CA TYR A 34 3.16 -1.84 -1.72
C TYR A 34 2.75 -2.36 -3.10
N ARG A 35 1.62 -1.89 -3.64
CA ARG A 35 1.15 -2.32 -4.95
C ARG A 35 2.04 -1.81 -6.06
N ILE A 36 2.56 -0.59 -5.94
CA ILE A 36 3.56 -0.04 -6.85
C ILE A 36 4.86 -0.82 -6.76
N ASN A 37 5.38 -1.09 -5.55
CA ASN A 37 6.59 -1.91 -5.37
C ASN A 37 6.46 -3.30 -5.98
N TYR A 38 5.31 -3.96 -5.79
CA TYR A 38 5.06 -5.28 -6.36
C TYR A 38 5.07 -5.25 -7.90
N ARG A 39 4.44 -4.25 -8.51
CA ARG A 39 4.44 -4.09 -9.97
C ARG A 39 5.81 -3.78 -10.53
N LEU A 40 6.63 -3.01 -9.81
CA LEU A 40 8.03 -2.76 -10.16
C LEU A 40 8.87 -4.02 -10.12
N ALA A 41 8.77 -4.78 -9.01
CA ALA A 41 9.49 -6.03 -8.86
C ALA A 41 9.13 -7.04 -9.97
N ASP A 42 7.84 -7.19 -10.27
CA ASP A 42 7.34 -8.07 -11.33
C ASP A 42 7.82 -7.64 -12.73
N ALA A 43 7.69 -6.36 -13.06
CA ALA A 43 8.02 -5.85 -14.39
C ALA A 43 9.52 -5.89 -14.72
N PHE A 44 10.39 -5.67 -13.72
CA PHE A 44 11.83 -5.55 -13.91
C PHE A 44 12.63 -6.70 -13.27
N SER A 45 11.95 -7.74 -12.79
CA SER A 45 12.57 -8.87 -12.06
C SER A 45 13.45 -8.43 -10.87
N LEU A 46 13.05 -7.35 -10.20
CA LEU A 46 13.76 -6.82 -9.03
C LEU A 46 13.41 -7.63 -7.78
N THR A 47 14.35 -7.68 -6.84
CA THR A 47 14.02 -8.04 -5.47
C THR A 47 13.07 -7.00 -4.87
N ARG A 48 12.37 -7.42 -3.80
CA ARG A 48 11.51 -6.51 -3.04
C ARG A 48 12.28 -5.29 -2.51
N GLU A 49 13.51 -5.49 -2.04
CA GLU A 49 14.34 -4.43 -1.49
C GLU A 49 14.75 -3.42 -2.57
N GLU A 50 15.16 -3.90 -3.74
CA GLU A 50 15.47 -3.04 -4.88
C GLU A 50 14.26 -2.21 -5.31
N ALA A 51 13.08 -2.83 -5.43
CA ALA A 51 11.85 -2.10 -5.76
C ALA A 51 11.49 -1.04 -4.70
N GLU A 52 11.60 -1.37 -3.39
CA GLU A 52 11.40 -0.41 -2.30
C GLU A 52 12.41 0.74 -2.38
N ASN A 53 13.67 0.48 -2.74
CA ASN A 53 14.71 1.49 -2.90
C ASN A 53 14.42 2.44 -4.08
N TYR A 54 14.13 1.91 -5.27
CA TYR A 54 13.77 2.73 -6.43
C TYR A 54 12.56 3.62 -6.15
N HIS A 55 11.56 3.07 -5.46
CA HIS A 55 10.37 3.83 -5.09
C HIS A 55 10.67 4.90 -4.02
N ALA A 56 11.52 4.60 -3.04
CA ALA A 56 11.97 5.58 -2.06
C ALA A 56 12.76 6.74 -2.72
N GLU A 57 13.62 6.44 -3.69
CA GLU A 57 14.34 7.45 -4.47
C GLU A 57 13.38 8.35 -5.27
N TYR A 58 12.33 7.78 -5.86
CA TYR A 58 11.29 8.55 -6.54
C TYR A 58 10.63 9.58 -5.61
N HIS A 59 10.38 9.24 -4.35
CA HIS A 59 9.79 10.15 -3.37
C HIS A 59 10.69 11.28 -2.89
N LYS A 60 12.01 11.23 -3.14
CA LYS A 60 12.88 12.38 -2.89
C LYS A 60 12.48 13.59 -3.74
N LYS A 61 11.93 13.34 -4.93
CA LYS A 61 11.43 14.39 -5.86
C LYS A 61 9.91 14.50 -5.85
N ASN A 62 9.20 13.46 -5.41
CA ASN A 62 7.73 13.36 -5.42
C ASN A 62 7.20 12.98 -4.03
N PRO A 63 7.08 13.93 -3.09
CA PRO A 63 6.72 13.62 -1.71
C PRO A 63 5.36 12.93 -1.62
N ARG A 64 5.31 11.76 -0.98
CA ARG A 64 4.06 11.09 -0.62
C ARG A 64 3.50 11.63 0.70
N ARG A 65 2.18 11.64 0.81
CA ARG A 65 1.40 11.73 2.04
C ARG A 65 0.68 10.40 2.27
N VAL A 66 0.37 10.14 3.54
CA VAL A 66 -0.47 9.01 3.93
C VAL A 66 -1.77 9.58 4.44
N SER A 67 -2.90 9.09 3.93
CA SER A 67 -4.23 9.51 4.36
C SER A 67 -4.35 9.50 5.88
N GLU A 68 -4.97 10.55 6.41
CA GLU A 68 -5.35 10.65 7.80
C GLU A 68 -6.87 10.61 7.93
N GLY A 69 -7.35 10.13 9.07
CA GLY A 69 -8.77 10.03 9.37
C GLY A 69 -9.01 10.16 10.87
N PHE A 70 -10.19 10.62 11.25
CA PHE A 70 -10.59 10.68 12.65
C PHE A 70 -11.02 9.30 13.12
N CYS A 71 -10.32 8.76 14.12
CA CYS A 71 -10.71 7.52 14.79
C CYS A 71 -11.57 7.83 16.01
N ASP A 72 -12.84 7.41 15.98
CA ASP A 72 -13.78 7.63 17.07
C ASP A 72 -13.36 6.90 18.36
N ALA A 73 -12.71 5.73 18.24
CA ALA A 73 -12.18 4.98 19.39
C ALA A 73 -10.96 5.65 20.03
N CYS A 74 -10.11 6.31 19.24
CA CYS A 74 -8.95 7.06 19.76
C CYS A 74 -9.27 8.53 20.07
N ASN A 75 -10.43 9.01 19.65
CA ASN A 75 -10.87 10.41 19.72
C ASN A 75 -9.81 11.42 19.19
N ARG A 76 -9.13 11.07 18.09
CA ARG A 76 -8.10 11.91 17.45
C ARG A 76 -7.92 11.58 15.97
N ILE A 77 -7.27 12.48 15.24
CA ILE A 77 -6.78 12.22 13.89
C ILE A 77 -5.64 11.20 13.96
N VAL A 78 -5.71 10.18 13.10
CA VAL A 78 -4.73 9.11 12.99
C VAL A 78 -4.43 8.85 11.52
N GLY A 79 -3.23 8.35 11.22
CA GLY A 79 -3.00 7.71 9.92
C GLY A 79 -3.96 6.55 9.74
N ILE A 80 -4.58 6.45 8.57
CA ILE A 80 -5.41 5.30 8.22
C ILE A 80 -4.58 4.28 7.44
N ILE A 81 -4.80 3.01 7.72
CA ILE A 81 -4.12 1.90 7.04
C ILE A 81 -5.17 0.94 6.48
N PRO A 82 -4.89 0.26 5.36
CA PRO A 82 -5.81 -0.71 4.76
C PRO A 82 -6.06 -1.88 5.69
N ILE A 83 -7.27 -2.41 5.60
CA ILE A 83 -7.66 -3.70 6.12
C ILE A 83 -7.86 -4.61 4.91
N ILE A 84 -7.14 -5.73 4.89
CA ILE A 84 -7.25 -6.71 3.81
C ILE A 84 -8.09 -7.89 4.31
N TYR A 85 -9.14 -8.20 3.55
CA TYR A 85 -9.95 -9.41 3.68
C TYR A 85 -9.73 -10.27 2.44
N GLY A 86 -8.92 -11.33 2.55
CA GLY A 86 -8.57 -12.20 1.40
C GLY A 86 -7.12 -12.07 0.95
N VAL A 87 -6.42 -13.19 0.90
CA VAL A 87 -4.99 -13.34 0.60
C VAL A 87 -4.82 -14.75 0.01
N GLN A 88 -4.05 -14.89 -1.07
CA GLN A 88 -3.69 -16.22 -1.58
C GLN A 88 -2.77 -16.92 -0.57
N GLU A 89 -2.85 -18.25 -0.46
CA GLU A 89 -2.14 -19.02 0.57
C GLU A 89 -0.61 -18.77 0.54
N GLY A 90 -0.05 -18.53 -0.64
CA GLY A 90 1.37 -18.19 -0.85
C GLY A 90 1.81 -16.79 -0.38
N ASP A 91 0.87 -15.87 -0.11
CA ASP A 91 1.16 -14.48 0.29
C ASP A 91 1.02 -14.24 1.81
N MET A 92 0.57 -15.24 2.57
CA MET A 92 0.20 -15.09 3.98
C MET A 92 1.37 -14.64 4.87
N GLU A 93 2.54 -15.24 4.71
CA GLU A 93 3.74 -14.89 5.52
C GLU A 93 4.21 -13.46 5.25
N ARG A 94 4.15 -13.02 3.99
CA ARG A 94 4.46 -11.64 3.60
C ARG A 94 3.47 -10.64 4.19
N MET A 95 2.19 -10.99 4.25
CA MET A 95 1.14 -10.13 4.84
C MET A 95 1.29 -10.01 6.35
N LYS A 96 1.58 -11.11 7.06
CA LYS A 96 1.87 -11.08 8.50
C LYS A 96 3.07 -10.18 8.80
N ALA A 97 4.12 -10.25 7.99
CA ALA A 97 5.29 -9.37 8.15
C ALA A 97 4.93 -7.89 7.95
N ALA A 98 4.06 -7.57 6.98
CA ALA A 98 3.58 -6.21 6.77
C ALA A 98 2.65 -5.72 7.90
N GLU A 99 1.78 -6.58 8.43
CA GLU A 99 0.95 -6.28 9.60
C GLU A 99 1.80 -5.97 10.84
N ALA A 100 2.83 -6.78 11.11
CA ALA A 100 3.78 -6.55 12.21
C ALA A 100 4.51 -5.21 12.10
N GLN A 101 4.74 -4.72 10.87
CA GLN A 101 5.33 -3.42 10.58
C GLN A 101 4.30 -2.27 10.60
N GLY A 102 3.03 -2.56 10.90
CA GLY A 102 1.95 -1.58 10.97
C GLY A 102 1.57 -0.99 9.61
N ARG A 103 1.90 -1.72 8.53
CA ARG A 103 1.73 -1.32 7.13
C ARG A 103 0.36 -1.71 6.56
N LEU A 104 -0.31 -2.67 7.20
CA LEU A 104 -1.70 -3.10 6.94
C LEU A 104 -2.31 -3.70 8.20
N ILE A 105 -3.61 -3.97 8.18
CA ILE A 105 -4.31 -4.80 9.17
C ILE A 105 -4.85 -6.02 8.43
N ILE A 106 -4.55 -7.21 8.94
CA ILE A 106 -5.24 -8.42 8.50
C ILE A 106 -6.55 -8.44 9.28
N GLY A 107 -7.67 -8.47 8.55
CA GLY A 107 -8.99 -8.56 9.16
C GLY A 107 -9.23 -9.93 9.78
N ASP A 108 -10.31 -10.59 9.37
CA ASP A 108 -10.61 -11.94 9.82
C ASP A 108 -9.98 -12.99 8.88
N ILE A 109 -8.99 -13.73 9.39
CA ILE A 109 -8.29 -14.77 8.63
C ILE A 109 -9.22 -15.91 8.17
N THR A 110 -10.36 -16.10 8.84
CA THR A 110 -11.38 -17.10 8.46
C THR A 110 -12.31 -16.61 7.35
N GLN A 111 -12.31 -15.29 7.08
CA GLN A 111 -13.07 -14.66 5.99
C GLN A 111 -12.20 -14.35 4.77
N VAL A 112 -10.94 -14.78 4.79
CA VAL A 112 -10.01 -14.74 3.66
C VAL A 112 -10.51 -15.70 2.59
N ARG A 113 -11.36 -15.22 1.69
CA ARG A 113 -11.82 -15.95 0.50
C ARG A 113 -11.07 -15.43 -0.72
N GLU A 114 -10.68 -16.34 -1.63
CA GLU A 114 -10.23 -15.95 -2.97
C GLU A 114 -11.26 -15.00 -3.61
N GLY A 115 -10.81 -13.82 -4.03
CA GLY A 115 -11.62 -12.89 -4.84
C GLY A 115 -12.53 -11.91 -4.09
N ALA A 116 -12.52 -11.83 -2.75
CA ALA A 116 -13.30 -10.82 -2.04
C ALA A 116 -12.62 -9.43 -2.09
N LYS A 117 -13.25 -8.46 -2.76
CA LYS A 117 -12.86 -7.04 -2.72
C LYS A 117 -13.66 -6.33 -1.63
N VAL A 118 -13.00 -5.83 -0.58
CA VAL A 118 -13.35 -4.52 0.01
C VAL A 118 -12.08 -3.91 0.60
N ALA A 119 -11.70 -2.73 0.12
CA ALA A 119 -10.68 -1.91 0.79
C ALA A 119 -11.36 -1.16 1.95
N MET A 120 -11.42 -1.80 3.12
CA MET A 120 -11.76 -1.09 4.35
C MET A 120 -10.50 -0.43 4.91
N PHE A 121 -10.65 0.67 5.63
CA PHE A 121 -9.54 1.32 6.33
C PHE A 121 -9.65 1.06 7.83
N GLY A 122 -8.52 1.12 8.54
CA GLY A 122 -8.44 0.99 9.98
C GLY A 122 -7.47 1.99 10.59
N CYS A 123 -7.61 2.21 11.88
CA CYS A 123 -6.77 3.12 12.65
C CYS A 123 -5.35 2.55 12.81
N LYS A 124 -4.30 3.29 12.40
CA LYS A 124 -2.91 2.84 12.60
C LYS A 124 -2.54 2.58 14.06
N VAL A 125 -3.20 3.26 15.00
CA VAL A 125 -2.96 3.19 16.44
C VAL A 125 -3.69 2.00 17.07
N CYS A 126 -5.03 2.01 17.07
CA CYS A 126 -5.84 1.04 17.81
C CYS A 126 -6.36 -0.11 16.94
N LYS A 127 -6.04 -0.10 15.64
CA LYS A 127 -6.42 -1.14 14.67
C LYS A 127 -7.93 -1.31 14.45
N THR A 128 -8.76 -0.45 15.05
CA THR A 128 -10.22 -0.47 14.84
C THR A 128 -10.54 -0.12 13.38
N PRO A 129 -11.48 -0.86 12.74
CA PRO A 129 -12.00 -0.49 11.44
C PRO A 129 -12.63 0.91 11.42
N LEU A 130 -12.36 1.64 10.35
CA LEU A 130 -12.88 2.97 10.07
C LEU A 130 -13.73 2.91 8.80
N ALA A 131 -14.91 2.28 8.91
CA ALA A 131 -15.79 1.99 7.78
C ALA A 131 -16.19 3.23 6.96
N LYS A 132 -16.27 4.41 7.59
CA LYS A 132 -16.58 5.69 6.94
C LYS A 132 -15.58 6.14 5.86
N TYR A 133 -14.38 5.55 5.84
CA TYR A 133 -13.37 5.83 4.83
C TYR A 133 -13.30 4.74 3.74
N GLY A 134 -14.01 3.61 3.90
CA GLY A 134 -13.87 2.41 3.06
C GLY A 134 -15.04 2.10 2.13
N SER A 135 -15.86 3.09 1.76
CA SER A 135 -17.00 2.93 0.87
C SER A 135 -16.71 3.49 -0.53
N ILE A 136 -16.60 2.59 -1.52
CA ILE A 136 -17.00 2.87 -2.91
C ILE A 136 -18.23 2.02 -3.18
#